data_AF-A0A2Z4IFZ2-F1
#
_entry.id   AF-A0A2Z4IFZ2-F1
#
_cell.length_a   1.000
_cell.length_b   1.000
_cell.length_c   1.000
_cell.angle_alpha   90.00
_cell.angle_beta   90.00
_cell.angle_gamma   90.00
#
_symmetry.space_group_name_H-M   'P 1'
#
loop_
_entity.id
_entity.type
_entity.pdbx_description
1 polymer ?
#
loop_
_entity_poly.entity_id
_entity_poly.type
_entity_poly.pdbx_seq_one_letter_code
_entity_poly.pdbx_strand_id
1 'polypeptide(L)'
;MNIYTKRIVSAIILAMTLFSCSDLEETPYSFLTINEYYNTAEDAESAITAAYGALTKPGMYGQSIWMLGDYSADQMFPKPVVGRNLLTEFTYDATHDQVEQFWNESYNGINNVNLVIQNVPLIDMDEARREEIVAEAKFLRGLFYFNLVKTFGEVPLKVLPTASLADIESPKNPSSEIYAQIIQDLKEAGDILNPGIPEVSGRASQGAAQGLLAKVYLYNGQYAEARDMAKTVMDDGTYRLVDSPGELWDVSRENANRVENIFAVEFSRSPNLQSQNFTSYLAPAGSNGVYAATAWGSSFAFEQFYHSYADGDLRKQLMDTSFVDSQGVLHTMDNDPNLKERVIIAKYADPMANGARNETNFPILRYADILLIYAEASARASGQVQGEGLQMVNAVRDRAGLGPLPSAITLEEYLAAIMQERSWELAFEADRWFDMTRTGEFLEIGEVTNYWFPTRPVQPKHRFFPIPENEVLTNANLDQNEPWK
;
A
#
# COMPACT_ATOMS: atom_id res chain seq x y z
N MET A 1 25.31 -17.36 75.75
CA MET A 1 24.23 -18.18 75.12
C MET A 1 24.77 -19.59 74.91
N ASN A 2 24.17 -20.59 75.56
CA ASN A 2 24.67 -21.96 75.59
C ASN A 2 24.65 -22.59 74.17
N ILE A 3 25.53 -23.54 73.86
CA ILE A 3 25.65 -24.10 72.48
C ILE A 3 24.30 -24.64 71.97
N TYR A 4 23.49 -25.20 72.88
CA TYR A 4 22.14 -25.69 72.61
C TYR A 4 21.17 -24.56 72.24
N THR A 5 21.26 -23.41 72.92
CA THR A 5 20.42 -22.24 72.63
C THR A 5 20.76 -21.64 71.26
N LYS A 6 22.04 -21.62 70.85
CA LYS A 6 22.45 -21.20 69.51
C LYS A 6 21.92 -22.15 68.42
N ARG A 7 21.98 -23.47 68.65
CA ARG A 7 21.47 -24.46 67.69
C ARG A 7 19.95 -24.43 67.55
N ILE A 8 19.22 -24.19 68.64
CA ILE A 8 17.75 -24.04 68.62
C ILE A 8 17.36 -22.75 67.88
N VAL A 9 18.04 -21.63 68.14
CA VAL A 9 17.76 -20.37 67.43
C VAL A 9 18.11 -20.49 65.95
N SER A 10 19.23 -21.12 65.58
CA SER A 10 19.58 -21.38 64.17
C SER A 10 18.59 -22.33 63.48
N ALA A 11 18.08 -23.35 64.17
CA ALA A 11 17.06 -24.25 63.62
C ALA A 11 15.70 -23.55 63.44
N ILE A 12 15.32 -22.66 64.35
CA ILE A 12 14.09 -21.86 64.25
C ILE A 12 14.19 -20.83 63.12
N ILE A 13 15.36 -20.19 62.94
CA ILE A 13 15.60 -19.26 61.82
C ILE A 13 15.57 -20.02 60.48
N LEU A 14 16.14 -21.22 60.41
CA LEU A 14 16.11 -22.07 59.21
C LEU A 14 14.70 -22.62 58.90
N ALA A 15 13.89 -22.88 59.93
CA ALA A 15 12.49 -23.28 59.76
C ALA A 15 11.59 -22.13 59.29
N MET A 16 11.89 -20.88 59.68
CA MET A 16 11.15 -19.70 59.21
C MET A 16 11.46 -19.34 57.74
N THR A 17 12.60 -19.78 57.19
CA THR A 17 12.90 -19.58 55.75
C THR A 17 12.19 -20.58 54.82
N LEU A 18 11.55 -21.62 55.35
CA LEU A 18 10.86 -22.65 54.56
C LEU A 18 9.37 -22.34 54.25
N PHE A 19 8.85 -21.18 54.70
CA PHE A 19 7.45 -20.77 54.47
C PHE A 19 7.31 -19.55 53.53
N SER A 20 8.32 -19.25 52.72
CA SER A 20 8.32 -18.06 51.84
C SER A 20 7.80 -18.29 50.41
N CYS A 21 7.34 -19.48 50.04
CA CYS A 21 6.60 -19.65 48.79
C CYS A 21 5.10 -19.48 49.06
N SER A 22 4.58 -18.26 48.85
CA SER A 22 3.18 -18.13 48.44
C SER A 22 3.11 -18.46 46.96
N ASP A 23 2.31 -19.45 46.57
CA ASP A 23 1.89 -19.61 45.18
C ASP A 23 1.09 -18.36 44.81
N LEU A 24 1.76 -17.41 44.17
CA LEU A 24 1.13 -16.19 43.66
C LEU A 24 0.63 -16.52 42.26
N GLU A 25 -0.64 -16.91 42.14
CA GLU A 25 -1.34 -16.87 40.87
C GLU A 25 -1.60 -15.39 40.52
N GLU A 26 -0.61 -14.74 39.89
CA GLU A 26 -0.85 -13.46 39.24
C GLU A 26 -1.73 -13.71 38.02
N THR A 27 -2.99 -13.28 38.08
CA THR A 27 -3.83 -13.07 36.90
C THR A 27 -3.45 -11.72 36.31
N PRO A 28 -2.75 -11.65 35.16
CA PRO A 28 -2.38 -10.38 34.57
C PRO A 28 -3.62 -9.66 34.03
N TYR A 29 -4.22 -8.77 34.83
CA TYR A 29 -5.37 -7.95 34.43
C TYR A 29 -5.09 -7.00 33.23
N SER A 30 -3.82 -6.85 32.84
CA SER A 30 -3.37 -5.98 31.75
C SER A 30 -3.10 -6.72 30.43
N PHE A 31 -3.32 -8.03 30.35
CA PHE A 31 -3.10 -8.82 29.14
C PHE A 31 -4.29 -9.76 28.91
N LEU A 32 -5.07 -9.51 27.86
CA LEU A 32 -6.11 -10.42 27.41
C LEU A 32 -5.45 -11.52 26.59
N THR A 33 -5.58 -12.78 27.01
CA THR A 33 -5.17 -13.90 26.15
C THR A 33 -6.12 -14.02 24.96
N ILE A 34 -5.71 -14.65 23.86
CA ILE A 34 -6.59 -14.89 22.69
C ILE A 34 -7.90 -15.58 23.13
N ASN A 35 -7.80 -16.52 24.08
CA ASN A 35 -8.94 -17.24 24.66
C ASN A 35 -9.88 -16.35 25.49
N GLU A 36 -9.41 -15.20 25.98
CA GLU A 36 -10.17 -14.25 26.78
C GLU A 36 -10.64 -13.03 25.98
N TYR A 37 -10.15 -12.85 24.75
CA TYR A 37 -10.47 -11.68 23.92
C TYR A 37 -11.66 -11.91 22.98
N TYR A 38 -11.73 -13.03 22.25
CA TYR A 38 -12.76 -13.23 21.22
C TYR A 38 -14.07 -13.80 21.79
N ASN A 39 -14.80 -13.00 22.58
CA ASN A 39 -16.00 -13.47 23.29
C ASN A 39 -17.31 -12.78 22.85
N THR A 40 -17.25 -11.52 22.40
CA THR A 40 -18.43 -10.71 22.11
C THR A 40 -18.42 -10.12 20.71
N ALA A 41 -19.57 -9.62 20.24
CA ALA A 41 -19.67 -8.92 18.96
C ALA A 41 -18.78 -7.67 18.92
N GLU A 42 -18.67 -6.95 20.04
CA GLU A 42 -17.78 -5.80 20.18
C GLU A 42 -16.30 -6.16 20.06
N ASP A 43 -15.91 -7.35 20.54
CA ASP A 43 -14.55 -7.87 20.36
C ASP A 43 -14.27 -8.17 18.88
N ALA A 44 -15.24 -8.76 18.17
CA ALA A 44 -15.14 -9.01 16.73
C ALA A 44 -14.96 -7.70 15.94
N GLU A 45 -15.75 -6.66 16.24
CA GLU A 45 -15.64 -5.34 15.60
C GLU A 45 -14.31 -4.65 15.91
N SER A 46 -13.84 -4.76 17.15
CA SER A 46 -12.54 -4.21 17.54
C SER A 46 -11.39 -4.93 16.84
N ALA A 47 -11.47 -6.26 16.70
CA ALA A 47 -10.46 -7.07 16.04
C ALA A 47 -10.35 -6.74 14.56
N ILE A 48 -11.47 -6.65 13.83
CA ILE A 48 -11.44 -6.27 12.41
C ILE A 48 -10.98 -4.82 12.21
N THR A 49 -11.37 -3.90 13.10
CA THR A 49 -10.87 -2.52 13.09
C THR A 49 -9.35 -2.48 13.25
N ALA A 50 -8.79 -3.29 14.16
CA ALA A 50 -7.35 -3.41 14.34
C ALA A 50 -6.64 -4.01 13.11
N ALA A 51 -7.29 -4.97 12.43
CA ALA A 51 -6.77 -5.53 11.18
C ALA A 51 -6.70 -4.48 10.06
N TYR A 52 -7.73 -3.64 9.89
CA TYR A 52 -7.66 -2.48 8.98
C TYR A 52 -6.59 -1.48 9.40
N GLY A 53 -6.46 -1.21 10.70
CA GLY A 53 -5.45 -0.31 11.26
C GLY A 53 -4.00 -0.75 11.01
N ALA A 54 -3.76 -1.99 10.55
CA ALA A 54 -2.45 -2.42 10.09
C ALA A 54 -2.05 -1.78 8.75
N LEU A 55 -3.02 -1.40 7.90
CA LEU A 55 -2.75 -0.73 6.61
C LEU A 55 -2.19 0.68 6.79
N THR A 56 -2.54 1.36 7.88
CA THR A 56 -2.12 2.76 8.14
C THR A 56 -0.70 2.86 8.69
N LYS A 57 -0.05 1.74 8.97
CA LYS A 57 1.24 1.71 9.63
C LYS A 57 2.37 2.20 8.68
N PRO A 58 3.48 2.76 9.21
CA PRO A 58 4.54 3.33 8.38
C PRO A 58 5.14 2.36 7.35
N GLY A 59 5.47 1.14 7.74
CA GLY A 59 5.84 0.06 6.82
C GLY A 59 4.79 -0.27 5.75
N MET A 60 3.52 0.07 5.95
CA MET A 60 2.46 -0.10 4.93
C MET A 60 2.19 1.21 4.17
N TYR A 61 0.91 1.61 4.06
CA TYR A 61 0.48 2.79 3.32
C TYR A 61 0.79 4.11 4.04
N GLY A 62 1.24 4.05 5.29
CA GLY A 62 1.74 5.21 6.00
C GLY A 62 3.03 5.76 5.39
N GLN A 63 3.90 4.91 4.82
CA GLN A 63 5.19 5.33 4.28
C GLN A 63 5.83 4.38 3.24
N SER A 64 6.21 3.17 3.65
CA SER A 64 7.17 2.38 2.90
C SER A 64 6.63 1.89 1.57
N ILE A 65 5.34 1.54 1.46
CA ILE A 65 4.80 1.01 0.19
C ILE A 65 4.90 2.02 -0.96
N TRP A 66 4.60 3.30 -0.70
CA TRP A 66 4.71 4.35 -1.71
C TRP A 66 6.16 4.78 -1.93
N MET A 67 7.02 4.71 -0.91
CA MET A 67 8.46 4.94 -1.12
C MET A 67 9.08 3.88 -2.03
N LEU A 68 8.79 2.60 -1.79
CA LEU A 68 9.26 1.50 -2.63
C LEU A 68 8.68 1.60 -4.05
N GLY A 69 7.38 1.86 -4.17
CA GLY A 69 6.71 1.94 -5.46
C GLY A 69 7.08 3.17 -6.30
N ASP A 70 7.22 4.34 -5.69
CA ASP A 70 7.39 5.58 -6.44
C ASP A 70 8.86 6.05 -6.56
N TYR A 71 9.72 5.84 -5.55
CA TYR A 71 11.14 6.24 -5.66
C TYR A 71 11.97 5.31 -6.54
N SER A 72 11.52 4.07 -6.72
CA SER A 72 12.14 3.15 -7.67
C SER A 72 11.63 3.37 -9.10
N ALA A 73 10.53 4.11 -9.30
CA ALA A 73 9.93 4.36 -10.61
C ALA A 73 10.55 5.56 -11.37
N ASP A 74 9.94 5.94 -12.49
CA ASP A 74 10.34 7.04 -13.38
C ASP A 74 9.58 8.36 -13.13
N GLN A 75 8.72 8.43 -12.11
CA GLN A 75 7.84 9.58 -11.89
C GLN A 75 8.32 10.53 -10.80
N MET A 76 8.79 9.99 -9.67
CA MET A 76 9.16 10.74 -8.47
C MET A 76 10.54 10.35 -7.97
N PHE A 77 11.23 11.30 -7.33
CA PHE A 77 12.50 11.07 -6.65
C PHE A 77 12.56 11.86 -5.33
N PRO A 78 13.34 11.39 -4.34
CA PRO A 78 13.53 12.11 -3.10
C PRO A 78 14.57 13.21 -3.26
N LYS A 79 14.52 14.22 -2.39
CA LYS A 79 15.68 15.07 -2.12
C LYS A 79 16.88 14.17 -1.76
N PRO A 80 18.08 14.41 -2.32
CA PRO A 80 19.26 13.61 -2.00
C PRO A 80 19.70 13.80 -0.55
N VAL A 81 19.21 12.92 0.32
CA VAL A 81 19.62 12.76 1.71
C VAL A 81 19.92 11.30 1.93
N VAL A 82 20.96 11.02 2.71
CA VAL A 82 21.51 9.67 2.95
C VAL A 82 20.40 8.70 3.35
N GLY A 83 20.38 7.54 2.71
CA GLY A 83 19.43 6.45 2.95
C GLY A 83 18.24 6.49 2.00
N ARG A 84 17.57 7.65 1.85
CA ARG A 84 16.37 7.73 1.00
C ARG A 84 16.68 7.68 -0.49
N ASN A 85 17.84 8.20 -0.88
CA ASN A 85 18.33 8.21 -2.26
C ASN A 85 18.63 6.80 -2.80
N LEU A 86 18.84 5.81 -1.93
CA LEU A 86 19.27 4.47 -2.31
C LEU A 86 18.30 3.78 -3.26
N LEU A 87 16.98 3.96 -3.07
CA LEU A 87 15.94 3.40 -3.94
C LEU A 87 16.01 3.95 -5.37
N THR A 88 16.21 5.25 -5.52
CA THR A 88 16.32 5.92 -6.83
C THR A 88 17.66 5.65 -7.51
N GLU A 89 18.73 5.50 -6.73
CA GLU A 89 20.08 5.15 -7.21
C GLU A 89 20.27 3.66 -7.46
N PHE A 90 19.34 2.81 -7.02
CA PHE A 90 19.45 1.35 -7.08
C PHE A 90 20.73 0.82 -6.39
N THR A 91 21.08 1.43 -5.25
CA THR A 91 22.25 1.10 -4.42
C THR A 91 21.88 0.44 -3.09
N TYR A 92 20.60 0.14 -2.88
CA TYR A 92 20.10 -0.55 -1.69
C TYR A 92 20.45 -2.04 -1.67
N ASP A 93 20.42 -2.62 -0.47
CA ASP A 93 20.61 -4.04 -0.19
C ASP A 93 19.58 -4.55 0.82
N ALA A 94 19.79 -5.76 1.35
CA ALA A 94 18.89 -6.43 2.29
C ALA A 94 18.76 -5.71 3.66
N THR A 95 19.59 -4.70 3.94
CA THR A 95 19.55 -3.92 5.18
C THR A 95 18.72 -2.63 5.06
N HIS A 96 18.07 -2.41 3.92
CA HIS A 96 17.31 -1.19 3.67
C HIS A 96 16.06 -1.09 4.58
N ASP A 97 15.99 0.00 5.34
CA ASP A 97 15.00 0.24 6.40
C ASP A 97 13.54 0.15 5.92
N GLN A 98 13.22 0.77 4.78
CA GLN A 98 11.86 0.75 4.23
C GLN A 98 11.45 -0.65 3.75
N VAL A 99 12.41 -1.46 3.29
CA VAL A 99 12.14 -2.83 2.83
C VAL A 99 11.85 -3.73 4.04
N GLU A 100 12.63 -3.58 5.12
CA GLU A 100 12.41 -4.29 6.38
C GLU A 100 11.08 -3.90 7.05
N GLN A 101 10.77 -2.60 7.14
CA GLN A 101 9.52 -2.13 7.73
C GLN A 101 8.29 -2.65 6.97
N PHE A 102 8.34 -2.62 5.63
CA PHE A 102 7.26 -3.15 4.79
C PHE A 102 7.03 -4.65 4.99
N TRP A 103 8.11 -5.44 5.05
CA TRP A 103 8.00 -6.87 5.34
C TRP A 103 7.36 -7.13 6.71
N ASN A 104 7.91 -6.50 7.75
CA ASN A 104 7.49 -6.73 9.14
C ASN A 104 6.03 -6.35 9.35
N GLU A 105 5.60 -5.19 8.86
CA GLU A 105 4.23 -4.74 9.06
C GLU A 105 3.22 -5.50 8.18
N SER A 106 3.64 -5.98 7.01
CA SER A 106 2.80 -6.89 6.21
C SER A 106 2.50 -8.18 6.97
N TYR A 107 3.52 -8.83 7.54
CA TYR A 107 3.33 -10.08 8.29
C TYR A 107 2.61 -9.87 9.63
N ASN A 108 2.82 -8.73 10.31
CA ASN A 108 2.04 -8.36 11.48
C ASN A 108 0.55 -8.18 11.12
N GLY A 109 0.25 -7.51 10.00
CA GLY A 109 -1.10 -7.36 9.47
C GLY A 109 -1.75 -8.71 9.13
N ILE A 110 -1.01 -9.59 8.45
CA ILE A 110 -1.45 -10.96 8.14
C ILE A 110 -1.77 -11.75 9.42
N ASN A 111 -0.95 -11.63 10.47
CA ASN A 111 -1.22 -12.33 11.72
C ASN A 111 -2.49 -11.81 12.40
N ASN A 112 -2.72 -10.48 12.42
CA ASN A 112 -3.96 -9.90 12.94
C ASN A 112 -5.19 -10.40 12.17
N VAL A 113 -5.10 -10.45 10.84
CA VAL A 113 -6.15 -10.96 9.97
C VAL A 113 -6.42 -12.45 10.21
N ASN A 114 -5.36 -13.26 10.33
CA ASN A 114 -5.52 -14.68 10.60
C ASN A 114 -6.20 -14.92 11.96
N LEU A 115 -5.94 -14.07 12.98
CA LEU A 115 -6.62 -14.15 14.27
C LEU A 115 -8.11 -13.88 14.13
N VAL A 116 -8.51 -12.88 13.32
CA VAL A 116 -9.92 -12.61 13.02
C VAL A 116 -10.56 -13.81 12.32
N ILE A 117 -9.94 -14.31 11.24
CA ILE A 117 -10.45 -15.45 10.46
C ILE A 117 -10.61 -16.71 11.31
N GLN A 118 -9.69 -16.95 12.26
CA GLN A 118 -9.75 -18.13 13.12
C GLN A 118 -10.79 -18.01 14.24
N ASN A 119 -10.90 -16.84 14.89
CA ASN A 119 -11.62 -16.74 16.16
C ASN A 119 -13.02 -16.12 16.04
N VAL A 120 -13.25 -15.17 15.12
CA VAL A 120 -14.58 -14.55 14.96
C VAL A 120 -15.69 -15.56 14.60
N PRO A 121 -15.44 -16.62 13.81
CA PRO A 121 -16.45 -17.66 13.57
C PRO A 121 -16.98 -18.36 14.84
N LEU A 122 -16.25 -18.27 15.96
CA LEU A 122 -16.60 -18.92 17.23
C LEU A 122 -17.46 -18.04 18.14
N ILE A 123 -17.65 -16.76 17.79
CA ILE A 123 -18.39 -15.78 18.59
C ILE A 123 -19.90 -15.92 18.32
N ASP A 124 -20.68 -15.94 19.41
CA ASP A 124 -22.14 -15.84 19.34
C ASP A 124 -22.56 -14.39 19.07
N MET A 125 -22.92 -14.10 17.81
CA MET A 125 -23.31 -12.78 17.30
C MET A 125 -24.19 -12.94 16.06
N ASP A 126 -24.65 -11.83 15.49
CA ASP A 126 -25.38 -11.82 14.23
C ASP A 126 -24.59 -12.55 13.12
N GLU A 127 -25.23 -13.50 12.46
CA GLU A 127 -24.58 -14.40 11.50
C GLU A 127 -24.10 -13.66 10.25
N ALA A 128 -24.92 -12.77 9.70
CA ALA A 128 -24.56 -12.01 8.51
C ALA A 128 -23.35 -11.11 8.81
N ARG A 129 -23.36 -10.42 9.96
CA ARG A 129 -22.22 -9.58 10.35
C ARG A 129 -20.96 -10.39 10.65
N ARG A 130 -21.08 -11.55 11.28
CA ARG A 130 -19.95 -12.46 11.53
C ARG A 130 -19.29 -12.90 10.23
N GLU A 131 -20.09 -13.29 9.24
CA GLU A 131 -19.61 -13.69 7.92
C GLU A 131 -18.94 -12.50 7.19
N GLU A 132 -19.56 -11.32 7.26
CA GLU A 132 -18.99 -10.09 6.68
C GLU A 132 -17.63 -9.75 7.30
N ILE A 133 -17.48 -9.82 8.63
CA ILE A 133 -16.18 -9.57 9.30
C ILE A 133 -15.11 -10.54 8.81
N VAL A 134 -15.44 -11.82 8.64
CA VAL A 134 -14.50 -12.83 8.12
C VAL A 134 -14.17 -12.54 6.65
N ALA A 135 -15.13 -12.09 5.85
CA ALA A 135 -14.92 -11.68 4.46
C ALA A 135 -14.02 -10.44 4.35
N GLU A 136 -14.23 -9.42 5.18
CA GLU A 136 -13.36 -8.24 5.30
C GLU A 136 -11.92 -8.67 5.66
N ALA A 137 -11.76 -9.61 6.60
CA ALA A 137 -10.46 -10.13 6.97
C ALA A 137 -9.77 -10.87 5.80
N LYS A 138 -10.50 -11.73 5.07
CA LYS A 138 -9.96 -12.39 3.86
C LYS A 138 -9.54 -11.40 2.79
N PHE A 139 -10.34 -10.36 2.54
CA PHE A 139 -9.96 -9.28 1.64
C PHE A 139 -8.62 -8.65 2.05
N LEU A 140 -8.45 -8.33 3.32
CA LEU A 140 -7.20 -7.78 3.85
C LEU A 140 -6.03 -8.75 3.69
N ARG A 141 -6.22 -10.06 3.95
CA ARG A 141 -5.17 -11.07 3.73
C ARG A 141 -4.72 -11.10 2.28
N GLY A 142 -5.68 -11.09 1.35
CA GLY A 142 -5.42 -11.03 -0.08
C GLY A 142 -4.63 -9.77 -0.45
N LEU A 143 -4.97 -8.61 0.10
CA LEU A 143 -4.26 -7.35 -0.11
C LEU A 143 -2.82 -7.38 0.42
N PHE A 144 -2.59 -7.85 1.65
CA PHE A 144 -1.24 -7.96 2.21
C PHE A 144 -0.36 -8.88 1.37
N TYR A 145 -0.86 -10.07 1.00
CA TYR A 145 -0.11 -10.99 0.16
C TYR A 145 0.11 -10.46 -1.25
N PHE A 146 -0.87 -9.75 -1.83
CA PHE A 146 -0.69 -9.13 -3.14
C PHE A 146 0.43 -8.10 -3.12
N ASN A 147 0.52 -7.30 -2.05
CA ASN A 147 1.60 -6.36 -1.86
C ASN A 147 2.96 -7.06 -1.63
N LEU A 148 3.00 -8.15 -0.86
CA LEU A 148 4.23 -8.93 -0.66
C LEU A 148 4.73 -9.59 -1.96
N VAL A 149 3.88 -10.32 -2.68
CA VAL A 149 4.28 -11.10 -3.86
C VAL A 149 4.77 -10.21 -5.01
N LYS A 150 4.16 -9.04 -5.22
CA LYS A 150 4.62 -8.08 -6.25
C LYS A 150 5.92 -7.37 -5.87
N THR A 151 6.28 -7.35 -4.58
CA THR A 151 7.49 -6.69 -4.06
C THR A 151 8.68 -7.65 -3.97
N PHE A 152 8.45 -8.87 -3.48
CA PHE A 152 9.52 -9.82 -3.15
C PHE A 152 9.52 -11.09 -4.03
N GLY A 153 8.47 -11.32 -4.81
CA GLY A 153 8.29 -12.57 -5.53
C GLY A 153 7.82 -13.69 -4.60
N GLU A 154 8.69 -14.65 -4.31
CA GLU A 154 8.36 -15.76 -3.41
C GLU A 154 8.52 -15.34 -1.95
N VAL A 155 7.53 -15.62 -1.11
CA VAL A 155 7.51 -15.28 0.32
C VAL A 155 6.86 -16.40 1.13
N PRO A 156 7.09 -16.50 2.46
CA PRO A 156 6.35 -17.44 3.31
C PRO A 156 4.83 -17.23 3.29
N LEU A 157 4.07 -18.30 3.05
CA LEU A 157 2.60 -18.28 3.05
C LEU A 157 2.04 -18.74 4.40
N LYS A 158 1.70 -17.78 5.27
CA LYS A 158 1.09 -17.98 6.59
C LYS A 158 -0.41 -17.68 6.58
N VAL A 159 -1.23 -18.74 6.62
CA VAL A 159 -2.71 -18.64 6.61
C VAL A 159 -3.35 -18.95 7.96
N LEU A 160 -2.53 -19.20 8.98
CA LEU A 160 -2.92 -19.42 10.37
C LEU A 160 -2.23 -18.40 11.27
N PRO A 161 -2.79 -18.08 12.45
CA PRO A 161 -2.09 -17.29 13.44
C PRO A 161 -0.81 -17.96 13.91
N THR A 162 0.19 -17.15 14.24
CA THR A 162 1.42 -17.63 14.88
C THR A 162 1.12 -18.05 16.31
N ALA A 163 1.33 -19.32 16.64
CA ALA A 163 1.09 -19.86 17.98
C ALA A 163 2.40 -20.21 18.73
N SER A 164 3.49 -20.39 17.99
CA SER A 164 4.79 -20.84 18.51
C SER A 164 5.96 -20.34 17.65
N LEU A 165 7.18 -20.47 18.17
CA LEU A 165 8.41 -20.17 17.40
C LEU A 165 8.55 -21.03 16.13
N ALA A 166 8.03 -22.27 16.14
CA ALA A 166 8.05 -23.13 14.96
C ALA A 166 7.21 -22.56 13.80
N ASP A 167 6.18 -21.77 14.10
CA ASP A 167 5.35 -21.09 13.10
C ASP A 167 6.04 -19.84 12.53
N ILE A 168 7.14 -19.39 13.15
CA ILE A 168 7.96 -18.28 12.67
C ILE A 168 8.86 -18.75 11.53
N GLU A 169 9.53 -19.90 11.70
CA GLU A 169 10.50 -20.47 10.76
C GLU A 169 9.84 -21.13 9.54
N SER A 170 9.41 -20.33 8.56
CA SER A 170 8.75 -20.81 7.34
C SER A 170 9.61 -20.59 6.08
N PRO A 171 9.67 -21.56 5.15
CA PRO A 171 10.32 -21.35 3.86
C PRO A 171 9.49 -20.44 2.96
N LYS A 172 10.08 -20.01 1.84
CA LYS A 172 9.31 -19.33 0.79
C LYS A 172 8.34 -20.31 0.12
N ASN A 173 7.17 -19.81 -0.25
CA ASN A 173 6.25 -20.50 -1.14
C ASN A 173 6.39 -19.97 -2.56
N PRO A 174 6.21 -20.82 -3.59
CA PRO A 174 6.13 -20.36 -4.96
C PRO A 174 5.08 -19.28 -5.13
N SER A 175 5.37 -18.27 -5.96
CA SER A 175 4.42 -17.18 -6.25
C SER A 175 3.06 -17.70 -6.72
N SER A 176 3.00 -18.85 -7.42
CA SER A 176 1.73 -19.48 -7.83
C SER A 176 0.85 -19.90 -6.67
N GLU A 177 1.42 -20.37 -5.56
CA GLU A 177 0.65 -20.73 -4.35
C GLU A 177 0.14 -19.48 -3.62
N ILE A 178 0.96 -18.43 -3.57
CA ILE A 178 0.58 -17.14 -2.98
C ILE A 178 -0.58 -16.53 -3.77
N TYR A 179 -0.47 -16.47 -5.11
CA TYR A 179 -1.55 -16.00 -5.97
C TYR A 179 -2.81 -16.86 -5.82
N ALA A 180 -2.69 -18.18 -5.72
CA ALA A 180 -3.85 -19.05 -5.49
C ALA A 180 -4.59 -18.71 -4.19
N GLN A 181 -3.85 -18.47 -3.10
CA GLN A 181 -4.45 -18.04 -1.82
C GLN A 181 -5.10 -16.66 -1.91
N ILE A 182 -4.43 -15.68 -2.55
CA ILE A 182 -5.00 -14.33 -2.77
C ILE A 182 -6.31 -14.42 -3.55
N ILE A 183 -6.31 -15.18 -4.65
CA ILE A 183 -7.49 -15.35 -5.51
C ILE A 183 -8.64 -16.01 -4.74
N GLN A 184 -8.33 -17.04 -3.94
CA GLN A 184 -9.33 -17.69 -3.10
C GLN A 184 -9.94 -16.71 -2.10
N ASP A 185 -9.10 -16.01 -1.33
CA ASP A 185 -9.55 -15.07 -0.30
C ASP A 185 -10.40 -13.93 -0.89
N LEU A 186 -9.99 -13.36 -2.03
CA LEU A 186 -10.73 -12.27 -2.67
C LEU A 186 -12.05 -12.72 -3.31
N LYS A 187 -12.13 -13.96 -3.84
CA LYS A 187 -13.39 -14.53 -4.31
C LYS A 187 -14.37 -14.75 -3.18
N GLU A 188 -13.92 -15.43 -2.12
CA GLU A 188 -14.74 -15.70 -0.94
C GLU A 188 -15.19 -14.40 -0.26
N ALA A 189 -14.34 -13.37 -0.25
CA ALA A 189 -14.72 -12.05 0.23
C ALA A 189 -15.76 -11.39 -0.67
N GLY A 190 -15.57 -11.39 -2.00
CA GLY A 190 -16.49 -10.80 -2.95
C GLY A 190 -17.89 -11.44 -2.95
N ASP A 191 -17.99 -12.72 -2.62
CA ASP A 191 -19.27 -13.44 -2.53
C ASP A 191 -20.12 -13.02 -1.30
N ILE A 192 -19.48 -12.46 -0.25
CA ILE A 192 -20.11 -12.17 1.03
C ILE A 192 -20.23 -10.67 1.30
N LEU A 193 -19.22 -9.86 0.94
CA LEU A 193 -19.20 -8.43 1.22
C LEU A 193 -20.40 -7.71 0.60
N ASN A 194 -20.85 -6.65 1.26
CA ASN A 194 -21.98 -5.88 0.79
C ASN A 194 -21.69 -5.16 -0.55
N PRO A 195 -22.66 -5.13 -1.49
CA PRO A 195 -22.54 -4.37 -2.73
C PRO A 195 -22.67 -2.86 -2.47
N GLY A 196 -22.32 -2.05 -3.47
CA GLY A 196 -22.38 -0.60 -3.37
C GLY A 196 -21.22 0.03 -2.61
N ILE A 197 -21.39 1.30 -2.24
CA ILE A 197 -20.43 2.05 -1.43
C ILE A 197 -20.72 1.81 0.05
N PRO A 198 -19.77 1.27 0.85
CA PRO A 198 -20.00 0.98 2.26
C PRO A 198 -20.37 2.23 3.07
N GLU A 199 -21.31 2.10 4.01
CA GLU A 199 -21.68 3.20 4.91
C GLU A 199 -20.50 3.68 5.76
N VAL A 200 -19.67 2.73 6.23
CA VAL A 200 -18.44 3.03 6.96
C VAL A 200 -17.30 3.20 5.96
N SER A 201 -16.74 4.41 5.87
CA SER A 201 -15.56 4.69 5.05
C SER A 201 -14.37 3.81 5.46
N GLY A 202 -13.53 3.45 4.49
CA GLY A 202 -12.40 2.54 4.67
C GLY A 202 -12.72 1.05 4.75
N ARG A 203 -13.99 0.62 4.88
CA ARG A 203 -14.34 -0.81 4.80
C ARG A 203 -14.36 -1.30 3.36
N ALA A 204 -14.04 -2.58 3.18
CA ALA A 204 -14.07 -3.21 1.86
C ALA A 204 -15.52 -3.51 1.44
N SER A 205 -15.84 -3.26 0.17
CA SER A 205 -17.09 -3.67 -0.47
C SER A 205 -16.88 -4.89 -1.36
N GLN A 206 -17.98 -5.46 -1.85
CA GLN A 206 -17.93 -6.44 -2.95
C GLN A 206 -17.14 -5.92 -4.15
N GLY A 207 -17.37 -4.66 -4.54
CA GLY A 207 -16.65 -4.03 -5.66
C GLY A 207 -15.16 -3.84 -5.38
N ALA A 208 -14.77 -3.59 -4.13
CA ALA A 208 -13.36 -3.54 -3.74
C ALA A 208 -12.68 -4.91 -3.88
N ALA A 209 -13.33 -5.98 -3.40
CA ALA A 209 -12.80 -7.34 -3.51
C ALA A 209 -12.69 -7.80 -4.98
N GLN A 210 -13.75 -7.57 -5.76
CA GLN A 210 -13.78 -7.90 -7.19
C GLN A 210 -12.76 -7.08 -7.98
N GLY A 211 -12.67 -5.77 -7.74
CA GLY A 211 -11.73 -4.93 -8.47
C GLY A 211 -10.27 -5.21 -8.10
N LEU A 212 -9.97 -5.50 -6.83
CA LEU A 212 -8.64 -5.97 -6.43
C LEU A 212 -8.33 -7.32 -7.07
N LEU A 213 -9.30 -8.22 -7.16
CA LEU A 213 -9.15 -9.51 -7.84
C LEU A 213 -8.87 -9.35 -9.34
N ALA A 214 -9.49 -8.37 -10.02
CA ALA A 214 -9.15 -8.04 -11.40
C ALA A 214 -7.68 -7.60 -11.54
N LYS A 215 -7.20 -6.74 -10.62
CA LYS A 215 -5.80 -6.29 -10.58
C LYS A 215 -4.84 -7.46 -10.30
N VAL A 216 -5.19 -8.35 -9.38
CA VAL A 216 -4.43 -9.58 -9.08
C VAL A 216 -4.34 -10.48 -10.31
N TYR A 217 -5.44 -10.71 -11.01
CA TYR A 217 -5.43 -11.51 -12.25
C TYR A 217 -4.55 -10.89 -13.33
N LEU A 218 -4.59 -9.56 -13.51
CA LEU A 218 -3.73 -8.86 -14.46
C LEU A 218 -2.25 -9.09 -14.14
N TYR A 219 -1.88 -8.96 -12.87
CA TYR A 219 -0.51 -9.13 -12.38
C TYR A 219 -0.03 -10.59 -12.46
N ASN A 220 -0.94 -11.55 -12.32
CA ASN A 220 -0.64 -12.98 -12.49
C ASN A 220 -0.68 -13.45 -13.95
N GLY A 221 -0.87 -12.54 -14.93
CA GLY A 221 -0.94 -12.87 -16.35
C GLY A 221 -2.22 -13.59 -16.79
N GLN A 222 -3.24 -13.63 -15.93
CA GLN A 222 -4.55 -14.23 -16.19
C GLN A 222 -5.48 -13.22 -16.86
N TYR A 223 -5.15 -12.85 -18.10
CA TYR A 223 -5.79 -11.72 -18.77
C TYR A 223 -7.28 -11.91 -19.06
N ALA A 224 -7.73 -13.14 -19.32
CA ALA A 224 -9.16 -13.38 -19.55
C ALA A 224 -9.97 -13.16 -18.26
N GLU A 225 -9.48 -13.70 -17.14
CA GLU A 225 -10.09 -13.55 -15.83
C GLU A 225 -10.02 -12.10 -15.32
N ALA A 226 -8.92 -11.39 -15.59
CA ALA A 226 -8.79 -9.96 -15.27
C ALA A 226 -9.83 -9.13 -16.02
N ARG A 227 -10.00 -9.38 -17.33
CA ARG A 227 -11.01 -8.72 -18.16
C ARG A 227 -12.41 -8.98 -17.59
N ASP A 228 -12.76 -10.25 -17.34
CA ASP A 228 -14.11 -10.63 -16.91
C ASP A 228 -14.45 -10.07 -15.52
N MET A 229 -13.47 -10.04 -14.61
CA MET A 229 -13.65 -9.47 -13.29
C MET A 229 -13.75 -7.94 -13.33
N ALA A 230 -12.91 -7.26 -14.11
CA ALA A 230 -13.04 -5.81 -14.31
C ALA A 230 -14.38 -5.44 -14.94
N LYS A 231 -14.85 -6.25 -15.91
CA LYS A 231 -16.17 -6.09 -16.53
C LYS A 231 -17.31 -6.24 -15.52
N THR A 232 -17.18 -7.18 -14.57
CA THR A 232 -18.16 -7.36 -13.49
C THR A 232 -18.31 -6.08 -12.67
N VAL A 233 -17.19 -5.45 -12.28
CA VAL A 233 -17.20 -4.17 -11.54
C VAL A 233 -17.78 -3.02 -12.36
N MET A 234 -17.51 -2.99 -13.67
CA MET A 234 -18.07 -1.98 -14.58
C MET A 234 -19.59 -2.14 -14.75
N ASP A 235 -20.06 -3.37 -14.92
CA ASP A 235 -21.48 -3.68 -15.20
C ASP A 235 -22.38 -3.52 -13.97
N ASP A 236 -21.82 -3.59 -12.76
CA ASP A 236 -22.52 -3.31 -11.50
C ASP A 236 -23.09 -1.89 -11.45
N GLY A 237 -22.43 -0.92 -12.08
CA GLY A 237 -22.93 0.46 -12.20
C GLY A 237 -22.86 1.31 -10.92
N THR A 238 -22.31 0.80 -9.81
CA THR A 238 -22.06 1.59 -8.59
C THR A 238 -21.01 2.68 -8.82
N TYR A 239 -19.95 2.36 -9.55
CA TYR A 239 -18.76 3.19 -9.70
C TYR A 239 -18.74 3.96 -11.02
N ARG A 240 -18.10 5.13 -11.01
CA ARG A 240 -17.94 6.00 -12.19
C ARG A 240 -16.74 6.91 -12.04
N LEU A 241 -16.26 7.45 -13.15
CA LEU A 241 -15.30 8.54 -13.12
C LEU A 241 -15.98 9.81 -12.56
N VAL A 242 -15.25 10.57 -11.74
CA VAL A 242 -15.64 11.94 -11.38
C VAL A 242 -15.42 12.89 -12.57
N ASP A 243 -16.04 14.07 -12.50
CA ASP A 243 -16.11 15.00 -13.64
C ASP A 243 -14.73 15.54 -14.07
N SER A 244 -13.78 15.67 -13.13
CA SER A 244 -12.44 16.19 -13.40
C SER A 244 -11.38 15.44 -12.57
N PRO A 245 -10.19 15.11 -13.11
CA PRO A 245 -9.15 14.42 -12.35
C PRO A 245 -8.73 15.18 -11.07
N GLY A 246 -8.80 16.51 -11.09
CA GLY A 246 -8.41 17.35 -9.95
C GLY A 246 -9.35 17.21 -8.74
N GLU A 247 -10.61 16.83 -8.98
CA GLU A 247 -11.63 16.68 -7.93
C GLU A 247 -11.29 15.57 -6.95
N LEU A 248 -10.64 14.49 -7.41
CA LEU A 248 -10.27 13.33 -6.60
C LEU A 248 -9.39 13.68 -5.40
N TRP A 249 -8.61 14.75 -5.54
CA TRP A 249 -7.51 15.12 -4.66
C TRP A 249 -7.88 16.24 -3.69
N ASP A 250 -9.13 16.70 -3.73
CA ASP A 250 -9.68 17.60 -2.73
C ASP A 250 -10.05 16.80 -1.48
N VAL A 251 -9.27 17.00 -0.40
CA VAL A 251 -9.48 16.35 0.90
C VAL A 251 -10.88 16.55 1.47
N SER A 252 -11.57 17.65 1.12
CA SER A 252 -12.94 17.89 1.58
C SER A 252 -14.00 17.05 0.85
N ARG A 253 -13.61 16.38 -0.24
CA ARG A 253 -14.49 15.64 -1.14
C ARG A 253 -14.26 14.13 -1.12
N GLU A 254 -13.34 13.61 -0.29
CA GLU A 254 -12.98 12.19 -0.27
C GLU A 254 -14.18 11.25 -0.18
N ASN A 255 -15.13 11.54 0.72
CA ASN A 255 -16.36 10.75 0.84
C ASN A 255 -17.25 10.82 -0.41
N ALA A 256 -17.38 11.99 -1.03
CA ALA A 256 -18.15 12.15 -2.26
C ALA A 256 -17.48 11.44 -3.45
N ASN A 257 -16.14 11.36 -3.42
CA ASN A 257 -15.32 10.75 -4.46
C ASN A 257 -15.23 9.23 -4.36
N ARG A 258 -15.85 8.58 -3.36
CA ARG A 258 -15.93 7.11 -3.23
C ARG A 258 -16.70 6.42 -4.37
N VAL A 259 -17.33 7.20 -5.25
CA VAL A 259 -17.88 6.73 -6.53
C VAL A 259 -16.77 6.36 -7.54
N GLU A 260 -15.58 6.96 -7.42
CA GLU A 260 -14.39 6.58 -8.19
C GLU A 260 -13.35 5.90 -7.29
N ASN A 261 -13.16 6.35 -6.05
CA ASN A 261 -12.23 5.76 -5.10
C ASN A 261 -12.87 4.55 -4.41
N ILE A 262 -12.71 3.37 -5.03
CA ILE A 262 -13.35 2.11 -4.62
C ILE A 262 -12.81 1.65 -3.26
N PHE A 263 -11.49 1.73 -3.07
CA PHE A 263 -10.85 1.38 -1.81
C PHE A 263 -9.61 2.24 -1.57
N ALA A 264 -9.55 2.84 -0.38
CA ALA A 264 -8.43 3.65 0.09
C ALA A 264 -8.16 3.37 1.57
N VAL A 265 -6.92 3.61 1.98
CA VAL A 265 -6.56 3.65 3.39
C VAL A 265 -6.96 5.00 3.96
N GLU A 266 -7.80 4.96 5.00
CA GLU A 266 -8.30 6.14 5.67
C GLU A 266 -7.24 6.70 6.62
N PHE A 267 -6.97 8.00 6.52
CA PHE A 267 -6.10 8.74 7.43
C PHE A 267 -6.84 9.94 8.01
N SER A 268 -6.41 10.39 9.20
CA SER A 268 -6.95 11.61 9.76
C SER A 268 -5.90 12.38 10.54
N ARG A 269 -5.93 13.70 10.37
CA ARG A 269 -5.15 14.66 11.18
C ARG A 269 -5.65 14.74 12.64
N SER A 270 -6.82 14.17 12.94
CA SER A 270 -7.46 14.26 14.25
C SER A 270 -6.59 13.66 15.36
N PRO A 271 -6.53 14.28 16.56
CA PRO A 271 -5.80 13.71 17.68
C PRO A 271 -6.27 12.28 17.99
N ASN A 272 -5.31 11.37 18.23
CA ASN A 272 -5.53 9.95 18.53
C ASN A 272 -5.99 9.05 17.38
N LEU A 273 -6.17 9.59 16.16
CA LEU A 273 -6.31 8.78 14.96
C LEU A 273 -4.96 8.63 14.24
N GLN A 274 -4.88 7.65 13.34
CA GLN A 274 -3.69 7.42 12.54
C GLN A 274 -3.62 8.44 11.41
N SER A 275 -2.51 9.16 11.34
CA SER A 275 -2.18 10.10 10.28
C SER A 275 -1.05 9.53 9.43
N GLN A 276 -0.83 10.10 8.26
CA GLN A 276 0.38 9.88 7.47
C GLN A 276 1.22 11.16 7.32
N ASN A 277 2.28 11.10 6.53
CA ASN A 277 3.25 12.18 6.35
C ASN A 277 3.62 12.44 4.88
N PHE A 278 2.95 11.79 3.93
CA PHE A 278 3.17 11.89 2.49
C PHE A 278 3.06 13.32 1.99
N THR A 279 1.99 14.04 2.32
CA THR A 279 1.84 15.47 1.98
C THR A 279 3.05 16.29 2.42
N SER A 280 3.60 16.01 3.60
CA SER A 280 4.80 16.71 4.09
C SER A 280 6.06 16.41 3.29
N TYR A 281 6.16 15.23 2.67
CA TYR A 281 7.24 14.94 1.73
C TYR A 281 7.07 15.71 0.42
N LEU A 282 5.86 15.75 -0.13
CA LEU A 282 5.56 16.30 -1.45
C LEU A 282 5.49 17.83 -1.48
N ALA A 283 4.92 18.45 -0.44
CA ALA A 283 4.69 19.87 -0.38
C ALA A 283 6.01 20.66 -0.16
N PRO A 284 6.19 21.82 -0.81
CA PRO A 284 7.40 22.62 -0.66
C PRO A 284 7.56 23.15 0.77
N ALA A 285 8.77 23.00 1.32
CA ALA A 285 9.12 23.56 2.63
C ALA A 285 9.04 25.09 2.59
N GLY A 286 8.35 25.68 3.58
CA GLY A 286 8.22 27.13 3.69
C GLY A 286 7.23 27.78 2.72
N SER A 287 6.45 26.99 1.97
CA SER A 287 5.36 27.50 1.14
C SER A 287 4.33 28.32 1.94
N ASN A 288 3.56 29.16 1.26
CA ASN A 288 2.57 30.06 1.85
C ASN A 288 1.29 29.38 2.41
N GLY A 289 1.28 28.06 2.58
CA GLY A 289 0.14 27.32 3.13
C GLY A 289 -0.80 26.67 2.11
N VAL A 290 -0.63 26.91 0.80
CA VAL A 290 -1.55 26.35 -0.22
C VAL A 290 -1.41 24.83 -0.39
N TYR A 291 -0.23 24.27 -0.10
CA TYR A 291 0.03 22.83 -0.19
C TYR A 291 -0.13 22.13 1.17
N ALA A 292 0.36 22.80 2.22
CA ALA A 292 0.34 22.38 3.61
C ALA A 292 0.69 23.56 4.51
N ALA A 293 0.20 23.58 5.74
CA ALA A 293 0.59 24.59 6.73
C ALA A 293 2.09 24.49 7.09
N THR A 294 2.62 23.27 7.20
CA THR A 294 4.07 23.01 7.26
C THR A 294 4.41 21.72 6.52
N ALA A 295 5.58 21.69 5.88
CA ALA A 295 6.06 20.55 5.09
C ALA A 295 7.60 20.47 5.09
N TRP A 296 8.12 19.31 4.67
CA TRP A 296 9.55 19.01 4.62
C TRP A 296 10.18 19.25 3.24
N GLY A 297 9.41 19.33 2.15
CA GLY A 297 9.93 19.62 0.80
C GLY A 297 11.02 18.62 0.37
N SER A 298 10.64 17.35 0.32
CA SER A 298 11.58 16.23 0.32
C SER A 298 11.39 15.23 -0.81
N SER A 299 10.39 15.42 -1.66
CA SER A 299 10.09 14.55 -2.79
C SER A 299 9.53 15.38 -3.94
N PHE A 300 9.97 15.07 -5.15
CA PHE A 300 9.71 15.87 -6.34
C PHE A 300 9.45 14.94 -7.52
N ALA A 301 8.62 15.38 -8.46
CA ALA A 301 8.49 14.68 -9.73
C ALA A 301 9.69 14.99 -10.62
N PHE A 302 10.10 14.00 -11.44
CA PHE A 302 11.06 14.23 -12.51
C PHE A 302 10.51 15.26 -13.49
N GLU A 303 11.34 16.23 -13.89
CA GLU A 303 10.94 17.21 -14.90
C GLU A 303 10.58 16.53 -16.23
N GLN A 304 11.31 15.47 -16.61
CA GLN A 304 11.00 14.66 -17.78
C GLN A 304 9.59 14.06 -17.72
N PHE A 305 9.15 13.61 -16.54
CA PHE A 305 7.80 13.09 -16.36
C PHE A 305 6.74 14.19 -16.52
N TYR A 306 6.96 15.38 -15.94
CA TYR A 306 6.06 16.53 -16.12
C TYR A 306 5.92 16.96 -17.58
N HIS A 307 7.01 16.90 -18.35
CA HIS A 307 6.99 17.20 -19.79
C HIS A 307 6.47 16.03 -20.65
N SER A 308 6.31 14.83 -20.09
CA SER A 308 5.72 13.71 -20.82
C SER A 308 4.22 13.91 -21.08
N TYR A 309 3.51 14.61 -20.19
CA TYR A 309 2.08 14.88 -20.34
C TYR A 309 1.78 15.63 -21.63
N ALA A 310 0.73 15.19 -22.33
CA ALA A 310 0.25 15.84 -23.54
C ALA A 310 -0.21 17.28 -23.28
N ASP A 311 -0.14 18.12 -24.32
CA ASP A 311 -0.65 19.48 -24.28
C ASP A 311 -2.15 19.48 -23.95
N GLY A 312 -2.54 20.27 -22.94
CA GLY A 312 -3.93 20.37 -22.48
C GLY A 312 -4.38 19.27 -21.52
N ASP A 313 -3.51 18.32 -21.14
CA ASP A 313 -3.84 17.32 -20.11
C ASP A 313 -4.09 17.98 -18.76
N LEU A 314 -5.33 17.86 -18.26
CA LEU A 314 -5.77 18.48 -17.02
C LEU A 314 -5.05 17.92 -15.79
N ARG A 315 -4.48 16.72 -15.84
CA ARG A 315 -3.73 16.12 -14.71
C ARG A 315 -2.41 16.83 -14.44
N LYS A 316 -1.90 17.59 -15.41
CA LYS A 316 -0.67 18.39 -15.23
C LYS A 316 -0.84 19.46 -14.13
N GLN A 317 -2.07 19.87 -13.82
CA GLN A 317 -2.39 20.79 -12.70
C GLN A 317 -2.13 20.18 -11.31
N LEU A 318 -1.90 18.86 -11.23
CA LEU A 318 -1.53 18.16 -9.98
C LEU A 318 -0.04 18.30 -9.66
N MET A 319 0.67 19.11 -10.44
CA MET A 319 2.09 19.39 -10.30
C MET A 319 2.35 20.87 -10.60
N ASP A 320 3.34 21.45 -9.91
CA ASP A 320 3.74 22.84 -10.10
C ASP A 320 5.25 22.96 -10.38
N THR A 321 5.63 23.95 -11.18
CA THR A 321 7.04 24.28 -11.46
C THR A 321 7.56 25.48 -10.64
N SER A 322 6.70 26.05 -9.79
CA SER A 322 7.03 27.19 -8.94
C SER A 322 6.11 27.21 -7.71
N PHE A 323 6.54 27.86 -6.63
CA PHE A 323 5.69 28.14 -5.48
C PHE A 323 5.99 29.50 -4.87
N VAL A 324 5.06 30.02 -4.07
CA VAL A 324 5.25 31.23 -3.28
C VAL A 324 5.48 30.85 -1.83
N ASP A 325 6.53 31.39 -1.22
CA ASP A 325 6.84 31.16 0.18
C ASP A 325 5.99 32.00 1.14
N SER A 326 6.08 31.71 2.44
CA SER A 326 5.39 32.44 3.51
C SER A 326 5.70 33.95 3.58
N GLN A 327 6.76 34.42 2.91
CA GLN A 327 7.15 35.84 2.83
C GLN A 327 6.69 36.49 1.51
N GLY A 328 6.00 35.75 0.63
CA GLY A 328 5.53 36.23 -0.65
C GLY A 328 6.57 36.19 -1.77
N VAL A 329 7.70 35.51 -1.58
CA VAL A 329 8.73 35.36 -2.61
C VAL A 329 8.37 34.20 -3.53
N LEU A 330 8.42 34.43 -4.84
CA LEU A 330 8.23 33.40 -5.86
C LEU A 330 9.54 32.62 -6.06
N HIS A 331 9.47 31.31 -5.88
CA HIS A 331 10.54 30.35 -6.15
C HIS A 331 10.21 29.58 -7.42
N THR A 332 11.16 29.54 -8.35
CA THR A 332 11.10 28.85 -9.64
C THR A 332 12.36 28.01 -9.83
N MET A 333 12.36 27.10 -10.81
CA MET A 333 13.55 26.32 -11.16
C MET A 333 14.76 27.18 -11.56
N ASP A 334 14.54 28.41 -12.03
CA ASP A 334 15.59 29.33 -12.47
C ASP A 334 16.21 30.15 -11.32
N ASN A 335 15.43 30.45 -10.27
CA ASN A 335 15.84 31.37 -9.22
C ASN A 335 16.12 30.70 -7.86
N ASP A 336 15.63 29.47 -7.64
CA ASP A 336 15.90 28.68 -6.44
C ASP A 336 16.71 27.43 -6.81
N PRO A 337 17.99 27.35 -6.40
CA PRO A 337 18.81 26.15 -6.58
C PRO A 337 18.20 24.88 -5.98
N ASN A 338 17.31 24.99 -4.98
CA ASN A 338 16.59 23.85 -4.41
C ASN A 338 15.44 23.35 -5.27
N LEU A 339 15.01 24.10 -6.29
CA LEU A 339 13.98 23.70 -7.25
C LEU A 339 14.55 23.29 -8.62
N LYS A 340 15.85 23.40 -8.85
CA LYS A 340 16.46 23.01 -10.13
C LYS A 340 16.05 21.58 -10.53
N GLU A 341 15.40 21.43 -11.69
CA GLU A 341 14.89 20.17 -12.25
C GLU A 341 13.96 19.39 -11.30
N ARG A 342 13.29 20.09 -10.38
CA ARG A 342 12.34 19.54 -9.41
C ARG A 342 10.96 20.09 -9.64
N VAL A 343 10.03 19.21 -10.00
CA VAL A 343 8.61 19.54 -10.12
C VAL A 343 7.93 19.21 -8.79
N ILE A 344 7.13 20.14 -8.30
CA ILE A 344 6.38 20.02 -7.06
C ILE A 344 5.17 19.13 -7.32
N ILE A 345 4.87 18.21 -6.39
CA ILE A 345 3.71 17.33 -6.49
C ILE A 345 2.59 17.91 -5.62
N ALA A 346 1.53 18.41 -6.25
CA ALA A 346 0.37 19.02 -5.61
C ALA A 346 -0.80 18.03 -5.42
N LYS A 347 -0.70 16.82 -5.97
CA LYS A 347 -1.73 15.77 -5.96
C LYS A 347 -2.29 15.41 -4.58
N TYR A 348 -1.55 15.62 -3.50
CA TYR A 348 -2.02 15.34 -2.14
C TYR A 348 -1.95 16.60 -1.26
N ALA A 349 -2.15 17.76 -1.88
CA ALA A 349 -2.19 19.03 -1.17
C ALA A 349 -3.32 19.01 -0.12
N ASP A 350 -2.94 19.35 1.10
CA ASP A 350 -3.84 19.48 2.23
C ASP A 350 -3.42 20.75 2.98
N PRO A 351 -4.05 21.91 2.71
CA PRO A 351 -3.65 23.19 3.31
C PRO A 351 -3.64 23.19 4.84
N MET A 352 -4.36 22.26 5.47
CA MET A 352 -4.42 22.12 6.92
C MET A 352 -3.42 21.07 7.46
N ALA A 353 -2.66 20.39 6.59
CA ALA A 353 -1.61 19.46 6.99
C ALA A 353 -0.49 20.18 7.74
N ASN A 354 -0.01 19.59 8.83
CA ASN A 354 1.03 20.17 9.67
C ASN A 354 2.08 19.10 10.03
N GLY A 355 3.15 19.03 9.23
CA GLY A 355 4.18 18.00 9.40
C GLY A 355 3.59 16.60 9.18
N ALA A 356 3.86 15.66 10.09
CA ALA A 356 3.33 14.30 10.03
C ALA A 356 1.85 14.19 10.46
N ARG A 357 1.04 15.24 10.22
CA ARG A 357 -0.40 15.30 10.50
C ARG A 357 -1.15 15.77 9.26
N ASN A 358 -1.62 14.83 8.45
CA ASN A 358 -2.40 15.09 7.24
C ASN A 358 -3.65 14.19 7.20
N GLU A 359 -4.60 14.55 6.36
CA GLU A 359 -5.90 13.86 6.27
C GLU A 359 -6.11 13.15 4.92
N THR A 360 -5.24 13.36 3.93
CA THR A 360 -5.40 12.72 2.62
C THR A 360 -5.33 11.19 2.73
N ASN A 361 -6.37 10.54 2.26
CA ASN A 361 -6.44 9.10 2.12
C ASN A 361 -5.50 8.60 1.01
N PHE A 362 -4.98 7.38 1.16
CA PHE A 362 -4.12 6.78 0.14
C PHE A 362 -4.94 5.80 -0.71
N PRO A 363 -5.17 6.08 -2.01
CA PRO A 363 -5.95 5.20 -2.87
C PRO A 363 -5.20 3.90 -3.16
N ILE A 364 -5.91 2.78 -3.14
CA ILE A 364 -5.38 1.46 -3.51
C ILE A 364 -5.97 1.00 -4.84
N LEU A 365 -7.25 1.34 -5.04
CA LEU A 365 -8.01 0.94 -6.20
C LEU A 365 -9.07 1.99 -6.52
N ARG A 366 -9.06 2.47 -7.77
CA ARG A 366 -10.03 3.44 -8.28
C ARG A 366 -10.67 2.97 -9.58
N TYR A 367 -11.80 3.53 -9.94
CA TYR A 367 -12.54 3.15 -11.13
C TYR A 367 -11.72 3.36 -12.42
N ALA A 368 -10.91 4.41 -12.50
CA ALA A 368 -9.99 4.61 -13.62
C ALA A 368 -9.00 3.45 -13.80
N ASP A 369 -8.51 2.86 -12.69
CA ASP A 369 -7.65 1.66 -12.74
C ASP A 369 -8.43 0.46 -13.29
N ILE A 370 -9.69 0.25 -12.87
CA ILE A 370 -10.57 -0.82 -13.41
C ILE A 370 -10.75 -0.68 -14.92
N LEU A 371 -10.99 0.53 -15.42
CA LEU A 371 -11.15 0.80 -16.86
C LEU A 371 -9.88 0.45 -17.64
N LEU A 372 -8.72 0.83 -17.11
CA LEU A 372 -7.42 0.56 -17.73
C LEU A 372 -7.03 -0.93 -17.62
N ILE A 373 -7.37 -1.60 -16.51
CA ILE A 373 -7.22 -3.06 -16.34
C ILE A 373 -8.06 -3.78 -17.39
N TYR A 374 -9.34 -3.41 -17.56
CA TYR A 374 -10.21 -4.02 -18.58
C TYR A 374 -9.63 -3.86 -19.98
N ALA A 375 -9.21 -2.64 -20.31
CA ALA A 375 -8.62 -2.31 -21.61
C ALA A 375 -7.37 -3.13 -21.92
N GLU A 376 -6.43 -3.23 -20.97
CA GLU A 376 -5.20 -4.01 -21.11
C GLU A 376 -5.50 -5.51 -21.19
N ALA A 377 -6.25 -6.02 -20.23
CA ALA A 377 -6.56 -7.43 -20.10
C ALA A 377 -7.32 -7.97 -21.32
N SER A 378 -8.30 -7.20 -21.82
CA SER A 378 -9.06 -7.53 -23.02
C SER A 378 -8.16 -7.66 -24.26
N ALA A 379 -7.24 -6.71 -24.45
CA ALA A 379 -6.33 -6.73 -25.59
C ALA A 379 -5.30 -7.85 -25.51
N ARG A 380 -4.73 -8.10 -24.32
CA ARG A 380 -3.79 -9.21 -24.11
C ARG A 380 -4.46 -10.58 -24.24
N ALA A 381 -5.67 -10.76 -23.72
CA ALA A 381 -6.40 -12.02 -23.80
C ALA A 381 -6.80 -12.38 -25.24
N SER A 382 -7.20 -11.39 -26.03
CA SER A 382 -7.65 -11.61 -27.41
C SER A 382 -6.57 -11.47 -28.48
N GLY A 383 -5.43 -10.83 -28.16
CA GLY A 383 -4.39 -10.49 -29.12
C GLY A 383 -4.83 -9.44 -30.14
N GLN A 384 -5.85 -8.63 -29.82
CA GLN A 384 -6.45 -7.64 -30.72
C GLN A 384 -6.95 -6.42 -29.92
N VAL A 385 -7.02 -5.26 -30.57
CA VAL A 385 -7.67 -4.08 -29.99
C VAL A 385 -9.19 -4.28 -30.03
N GLN A 386 -9.83 -4.29 -28.86
CA GLN A 386 -11.27 -4.47 -28.73
C GLN A 386 -11.98 -3.11 -28.62
N GLY A 387 -13.16 -2.98 -29.25
CA GLY A 387 -13.89 -1.71 -29.31
C GLY A 387 -14.26 -1.15 -27.93
N GLU A 388 -14.72 -2.00 -27.00
CA GLU A 388 -15.06 -1.57 -25.64
C GLU A 388 -13.80 -1.21 -24.82
N GLY A 389 -12.70 -1.96 -24.96
CA GLY A 389 -11.43 -1.61 -24.32
C GLY A 389 -10.96 -0.21 -24.75
N LEU A 390 -11.01 0.08 -26.05
CA LEU A 390 -10.67 1.40 -26.59
C LEU A 390 -11.59 2.50 -26.04
N GLN A 391 -12.89 2.22 -25.88
CA GLN A 391 -13.84 3.15 -25.26
C GLN A 391 -13.46 3.44 -23.79
N MET A 392 -13.01 2.44 -23.03
CA MET A 392 -12.62 2.62 -21.63
C MET A 392 -11.36 3.48 -21.48
N VAL A 393 -10.35 3.27 -22.33
CA VAL A 393 -9.17 4.15 -22.37
C VAL A 393 -9.58 5.57 -22.76
N ASN A 394 -10.42 5.70 -23.79
CA ASN A 394 -10.89 7.01 -24.24
C ASN A 394 -11.72 7.74 -23.18
N ALA A 395 -12.50 7.03 -22.35
CA ALA A 395 -13.23 7.65 -21.24
C ALA A 395 -12.30 8.31 -20.22
N VAL A 396 -11.17 7.65 -19.88
CA VAL A 396 -10.14 8.22 -18.99
C VAL A 396 -9.49 9.46 -19.64
N ARG A 397 -9.17 9.36 -20.93
CA ARG A 397 -8.56 10.44 -21.73
C ARG A 397 -9.45 11.65 -21.89
N ASP A 398 -10.71 11.45 -22.27
CA ASP A 398 -11.70 12.50 -22.46
C ASP A 398 -11.91 13.28 -21.15
N ARG A 399 -11.98 12.57 -20.02
CA ARG A 399 -12.07 13.18 -18.68
C ARG A 399 -10.80 13.97 -18.31
N ALA A 400 -9.63 13.59 -18.82
CA ALA A 400 -8.39 14.36 -18.69
C ALA A 400 -8.25 15.52 -19.70
N GLY A 401 -9.25 15.78 -20.54
CA GLY A 401 -9.23 16.84 -21.56
C GLY A 401 -8.49 16.45 -22.84
N LEU A 402 -8.16 15.17 -23.02
CA LEU A 402 -7.49 14.65 -24.20
C LEU A 402 -8.48 14.12 -25.23
N GLY A 403 -8.05 14.03 -26.48
CA GLY A 403 -8.81 13.35 -27.53
C GLY A 403 -8.65 11.83 -27.49
N PRO A 404 -9.55 11.09 -28.19
CA PRO A 404 -9.51 9.64 -28.24
C PRO A 404 -8.24 9.16 -28.96
N LEU A 405 -7.81 7.95 -28.61
CA LEU A 405 -6.78 7.24 -29.36
C LEU A 405 -7.23 6.99 -30.82
N PRO A 406 -6.29 6.89 -31.77
CA PRO A 406 -6.61 6.59 -33.16
C PRO A 406 -7.43 5.30 -33.30
N SER A 407 -8.45 5.32 -34.16
CA SER A 407 -9.29 4.14 -34.41
C SER A 407 -8.56 3.01 -35.14
N ALA A 408 -7.48 3.34 -35.87
CA ALA A 408 -6.63 2.40 -36.59
C ALA A 408 -5.27 2.22 -35.87
N ILE A 409 -5.31 2.03 -34.56
CA ILE A 409 -4.14 1.77 -33.72
C ILE A 409 -3.76 0.29 -33.75
N THR A 410 -2.47 -0.02 -33.82
CA THR A 410 -1.99 -1.41 -33.71
C THR A 410 -2.09 -1.92 -32.27
N LEU A 411 -2.05 -3.25 -32.07
CA LEU A 411 -2.07 -3.82 -30.71
C LEU A 411 -0.89 -3.32 -29.86
N GLU A 412 0.30 -3.23 -30.46
CA GLU A 412 1.52 -2.78 -29.78
C GLU A 412 1.40 -1.33 -29.34
N GLU A 413 1.02 -0.42 -30.27
CA GLU A 413 0.78 0.99 -29.95
C GLU A 413 -0.33 1.16 -28.91
N TYR A 414 -1.38 0.33 -28.95
CA TYR A 414 -2.48 0.38 -28.01
C TYR A 414 -2.05 -0.03 -26.59
N LEU A 415 -1.27 -1.11 -26.46
CA LEU A 415 -0.74 -1.53 -25.16
C LEU A 415 0.25 -0.48 -24.61
N ALA A 416 1.11 0.08 -25.44
CA ALA A 416 2.00 1.18 -25.05
C ALA A 416 1.21 2.43 -24.60
N ALA A 417 0.14 2.77 -25.33
CA ALA A 417 -0.74 3.88 -24.96
C ALA A 417 -1.44 3.63 -23.62
N ILE A 418 -1.87 2.40 -23.31
CA ILE A 418 -2.43 2.06 -22.01
C ILE A 418 -1.38 2.22 -20.91
N MET A 419 -0.15 1.73 -21.11
CA MET A 419 0.92 1.88 -20.11
C MET A 419 1.26 3.36 -19.84
N GLN A 420 1.25 4.19 -20.88
CA GLN A 420 1.42 5.63 -20.74
C GLN A 420 0.23 6.28 -20.01
N GLU A 421 -1.00 5.89 -20.35
CA GLU A 421 -2.21 6.39 -19.70
C GLU A 421 -2.25 6.01 -18.22
N ARG A 422 -1.84 4.78 -17.87
CA ARG A 422 -1.66 4.34 -16.47
C ARG A 422 -0.60 5.18 -15.75
N SER A 423 0.53 5.47 -16.42
CA SER A 423 1.58 6.34 -15.85
C SER A 423 1.04 7.73 -15.51
N TRP A 424 0.26 8.36 -16.39
CA TRP A 424 -0.32 9.68 -16.12
C TRP A 424 -1.47 9.64 -15.11
N GLU A 425 -2.39 8.67 -15.24
CA GLU A 425 -3.61 8.59 -14.43
C GLU A 425 -3.33 8.18 -12.98
N LEU A 426 -2.38 7.25 -12.77
CA LEU A 426 -2.07 6.65 -11.47
C LEU A 426 -0.77 7.22 -10.87
N ALA A 427 -0.31 8.38 -11.34
CA ALA A 427 0.96 8.97 -10.90
C ALA A 427 1.02 9.16 -9.38
N PHE A 428 2.10 8.76 -8.72
CA PHE A 428 2.28 8.93 -7.26
C PHE A 428 1.26 8.15 -6.40
N GLU A 429 0.79 7.00 -6.88
CA GLU A 429 -0.11 6.08 -6.17
C GLU A 429 0.55 4.72 -5.89
N ALA A 430 1.89 4.66 -5.91
CA ALA A 430 2.68 3.44 -5.68
C ALA A 430 2.47 2.31 -6.71
N ASP A 431 1.90 2.60 -7.89
CA ASP A 431 1.61 1.59 -8.92
C ASP A 431 2.71 1.47 -9.98
N ARG A 432 3.36 2.58 -10.36
CA ARG A 432 4.19 2.65 -11.58
C ARG A 432 5.34 1.65 -11.60
N TRP A 433 6.07 1.50 -10.50
CA TRP A 433 7.15 0.51 -10.43
C TRP A 433 6.65 -0.91 -10.70
N PHE A 434 5.51 -1.28 -10.11
CA PHE A 434 4.98 -2.62 -10.26
C PHE A 434 4.37 -2.88 -11.63
N ASP A 435 3.84 -1.84 -12.28
CA ASP A 435 3.48 -1.89 -13.70
C ASP A 435 4.71 -2.15 -14.58
N MET A 436 5.83 -1.49 -14.31
CA MET A 436 7.07 -1.69 -15.08
C MET A 436 7.72 -3.04 -14.81
N THR A 437 7.66 -3.59 -13.59
CA THR A 437 8.26 -4.90 -13.27
C THR A 437 7.41 -6.08 -13.76
N ARG A 438 6.08 -5.94 -13.83
CA ARG A 438 5.22 -6.99 -14.42
C ARG A 438 5.34 -7.03 -15.94
N THR A 439 5.52 -5.90 -16.62
CA THR A 439 5.70 -5.87 -18.08
C THR A 439 7.15 -6.10 -18.52
N GLY A 440 8.12 -5.89 -17.62
CA GLY A 440 9.54 -6.04 -17.91
C GLY A 440 10.24 -4.76 -18.39
N GLU A 441 9.53 -3.63 -18.38
CA GLU A 441 9.99 -2.30 -18.81
C GLU A 441 10.86 -1.59 -17.75
N PHE A 442 10.94 -2.10 -16.51
CA PHE A 442 11.63 -1.42 -15.39
C PHE A 442 13.13 -1.14 -15.63
N LEU A 443 13.78 -1.81 -16.59
CA LEU A 443 15.17 -1.52 -16.95
C LEU A 443 15.34 -0.19 -17.70
N GLU A 444 14.27 0.33 -18.33
CA GLU A 444 14.26 1.61 -19.05
C GLU A 444 14.40 2.82 -18.10
N ILE A 445 14.15 2.62 -16.80
CA ILE A 445 14.28 3.66 -15.77
C ILE A 445 15.71 4.22 -15.69
N GLY A 446 16.71 3.45 -16.12
CA GLY A 446 18.09 3.92 -16.21
C GLY A 446 18.28 5.13 -17.15
N GLU A 447 17.34 5.38 -18.06
CA GLU A 447 17.33 6.54 -18.97
C GLU A 447 16.78 7.81 -18.31
N VAL A 448 15.99 7.67 -17.23
CA VAL A 448 15.33 8.78 -16.55
C VAL A 448 16.23 9.36 -15.47
N THR A 449 16.95 10.42 -15.80
CA THR A 449 17.96 11.06 -14.95
C THR A 449 17.70 12.56 -14.78
N ASN A 450 18.37 13.18 -13.81
CA ASN A 450 18.36 14.63 -13.63
C ASN A 450 19.69 15.10 -12.98
N TYR A 451 19.79 16.40 -12.71
CA TYR A 451 20.94 17.01 -12.03
C TYR A 451 21.29 16.34 -10.69
N TRP A 452 20.30 15.82 -9.96
CA TRP A 452 20.48 15.23 -8.62
C TRP A 452 20.80 13.73 -8.66
N PHE A 453 20.29 13.02 -9.65
CA PHE A 453 20.45 11.59 -9.90
C PHE A 453 20.92 11.41 -11.35
N PRO A 454 22.20 11.73 -11.64
CA PRO A 454 22.74 11.69 -13.00
C PRO A 454 22.93 10.26 -13.52
N THR A 455 22.87 9.26 -12.64
CA THR A 455 23.00 7.85 -12.97
C THR A 455 22.03 7.04 -12.13
N ARG A 456 21.31 6.11 -12.76
CA ARG A 456 20.39 5.18 -12.09
C ARG A 456 20.62 3.76 -12.60
N PRO A 457 21.64 3.05 -12.08
CA PRO A 457 22.05 1.73 -12.58
C PRO A 457 21.08 0.61 -12.15
N VAL A 458 19.84 0.66 -12.61
CA VAL A 458 18.89 -0.43 -12.45
C VAL A 458 19.43 -1.71 -13.11
N GLN A 459 19.10 -2.87 -12.54
CA GLN A 459 19.67 -4.16 -12.90
C GLN A 459 18.57 -5.22 -12.83
N PRO A 460 18.70 -6.36 -13.52
CA PRO A 460 17.72 -7.44 -13.45
C PRO A 460 17.37 -7.90 -12.03
N LYS A 461 18.33 -7.87 -11.09
CA LYS A 461 18.09 -8.21 -9.68
C LYS A 461 17.05 -7.32 -8.99
N HIS A 462 16.95 -6.06 -9.42
CA HIS A 462 16.06 -5.08 -8.81
C HIS A 462 14.58 -5.36 -9.08
N ARG A 463 14.24 -6.24 -10.04
CA ARG A 463 12.85 -6.62 -10.33
C ARG A 463 12.04 -6.95 -9.06
N PHE A 464 12.68 -7.62 -8.12
CA PHE A 464 12.15 -7.88 -6.78
C PHE A 464 13.11 -7.29 -5.75
N PHE A 465 12.56 -6.74 -4.67
CA PHE A 465 13.36 -6.27 -3.54
C PHE A 465 13.98 -7.47 -2.79
N PRO A 466 15.11 -7.27 -2.09
CA PRO A 466 15.71 -8.32 -1.28
C PRO A 466 14.81 -8.64 -0.08
N ILE A 467 14.77 -9.90 0.33
CA ILE A 467 14.22 -10.27 1.64
C ILE A 467 15.08 -9.61 2.72
N PRO A 468 14.50 -8.99 3.77
CA PRO A 468 15.28 -8.30 4.79
C PRO A 468 16.34 -9.23 5.42
N GLU A 469 17.53 -8.69 5.68
CA GLU A 469 18.67 -9.47 6.18
C GLU A 469 18.34 -10.17 7.51
N ASN A 470 17.66 -9.47 8.42
CA ASN A 470 17.26 -10.02 9.71
C ASN A 470 16.35 -11.25 9.57
N GLU A 471 15.49 -11.30 8.57
CA GLU A 471 14.58 -12.42 8.32
C GLU A 471 15.35 -13.65 7.84
N VAL A 472 16.30 -13.46 6.92
CA VAL A 472 17.18 -14.55 6.43
C VAL A 472 18.09 -15.06 7.56
N LEU A 473 18.57 -14.18 8.44
CA LEU A 473 19.45 -14.57 9.55
C LEU A 473 18.71 -15.28 10.70
N THR A 474 17.43 -14.97 10.92
CA THR A 474 16.66 -15.49 12.06
C THR A 474 15.77 -16.68 11.71
N ASN A 475 15.52 -16.94 10.42
CA ASN A 475 14.75 -18.07 9.93
C ASN A 475 15.63 -19.00 9.09
N ALA A 476 16.06 -20.11 9.68
CA ALA A 476 16.94 -21.08 9.01
C ALA A 476 16.34 -21.75 7.76
N ASN A 477 15.03 -21.60 7.54
CA ASN A 477 14.31 -22.14 6.38
C ASN A 477 14.09 -21.08 5.27
N LEU A 478 14.48 -19.82 5.50
CA LEU A 478 14.24 -18.71 4.58
C LEU A 478 15.54 -18.27 3.90
N ASP A 479 15.67 -18.63 2.63
CA ASP A 479 16.77 -18.16 1.79
C ASP A 479 16.45 -16.85 1.07
N GLN A 480 17.49 -16.04 0.85
CA GLN A 480 17.43 -14.85 0.00
C GLN A 480 17.02 -15.20 -1.45
N ASN A 481 16.45 -14.24 -2.16
CA ASN A 481 16.23 -14.32 -3.61
C ASN A 481 17.56 -14.48 -4.36
N GLU A 482 17.66 -15.41 -5.32
CA GLU A 482 18.92 -15.75 -6.02
C GLU A 482 19.73 -14.53 -6.51
N PRO A 483 19.12 -13.48 -7.12
CA PRO A 483 19.88 -12.30 -7.56
C PRO A 483 20.45 -11.42 -6.45
N TRP A 484 20.09 -11.68 -5.18
CA TRP A 484 20.47 -10.94 -3.98
C TRP A 484 21.36 -11.75 -3.03
N LYS A 485 21.64 -13.03 -3.33
CA LYS A 485 22.68 -13.83 -2.67
C LYS A 485 24.07 -13.35 -3.11
#